data_AF-A0A2E1WGV8-F1
#
_entry.id   AF-A0A2E1WGV8-F1
#
_cell.length_a   1.000
_cell.length_b   1.000
_cell.length_c   1.000
_cell.angle_alpha   90.00
_cell.angle_beta   90.00
_cell.angle_gamma   90.00
#
_symmetry.space_group_name_H-M   'P 1'
#
loop_
_entity.id
_entity.type
_entity.pdbx_description
1 polymer ?
#
loop_
_entity_poly.entity_id
_entity_poly.type
_entity_poly.pdbx_seq_one_letter_code
_entity_poly.pdbx_strand_id
1 'polypeptide(L)' 'MDFFHTWLPFFYLYGVGGIAFIIGMLIIIRSNALRLTFQKHLKWVGVLIFGFLFYAALHAFLIFVAIGSQ' A
#
# COMPACT_ATOMS: atom_id res chain seq x y z
N MET A 1 -17.33 -10.96 -14.13
CA MET A 1 -15.90 -10.63 -14.40
C MET A 1 -15.01 -11.77 -13.92
N ASP A 2 -13.90 -12.04 -14.60
CA ASP A 2 -12.94 -13.09 -14.24
C ASP A 2 -11.77 -12.57 -13.38
N PHE A 3 -11.03 -13.50 -12.77
CA PHE A 3 -9.92 -13.18 -11.86
C PHE A 3 -8.81 -12.36 -12.53
N PHE A 4 -8.49 -12.67 -13.79
CA PHE A 4 -7.40 -12.04 -14.54
C PHE A 4 -7.64 -10.55 -14.81
N HIS A 5 -8.90 -10.12 -14.94
CA HIS A 5 -9.25 -8.71 -15.18
C HIS A 5 -9.59 -7.94 -13.90
N THR A 6 -9.69 -8.61 -12.75
CA THR A 6 -10.10 -7.98 -11.48
C THR A 6 -9.00 -8.06 -10.42
N TRP A 7 -8.64 -9.27 -10.01
CA TRP A 7 -7.74 -9.52 -8.89
C TRP A 7 -6.27 -9.55 -9.30
N LEU A 8 -5.94 -10.06 -10.49
CA LEU A 8 -4.54 -10.11 -10.93
C LEU A 8 -3.89 -8.71 -11.00
N PRO A 9 -4.53 -7.67 -11.58
CA PRO A 9 -3.96 -6.31 -11.58
C PRO A 9 -3.82 -5.73 -10.16
N PHE A 10 -4.77 -6.03 -9.28
CA PHE A 10 -4.71 -5.65 -7.86
C PHE A 10 -3.47 -6.25 -7.17
N PHE A 11 -3.26 -7.56 -7.30
CA PHE A 11 -2.09 -8.21 -6.71
C PHE A 11 -0.78 -7.75 -7.34
N TYR A 12 -0.77 -7.45 -8.63
CA TYR A 12 0.40 -6.85 -9.27
C TYR A 12 0.73 -5.49 -8.66
N LEU A 13 -0.25 -4.58 -8.59
CA LEU A 13 -0.05 -3.23 -8.08
C LEU A 13 0.36 -3.21 -6.61
N TYR A 14 -0.36 -3.89 -5.73
CA TYR A 14 -0.09 -3.85 -4.29
C TYR A 14 0.95 -4.89 -3.85
N GLY A 15 1.18 -5.95 -4.62
CA GLY A 15 2.27 -6.90 -4.38
C GLY A 15 3.61 -6.35 -4.86
N VAL A 16 3.76 -6.19 -6.18
CA VAL A 16 5.02 -5.70 -6.77
C VAL A 16 5.27 -4.24 -6.36
N GLY A 17 4.25 -3.38 -6.43
CA GLY A 17 4.36 -2.01 -5.93
C GLY A 17 4.56 -1.95 -4.41
N GLY A 18 4.06 -2.93 -3.65
CA GLY A 18 4.34 -3.07 -2.22
C GLY A 18 5.82 -3.34 -1.93
N ILE A 19 6.47 -4.18 -2.73
CA ILE A 19 7.92 -4.41 -2.64
C ILE A 19 8.67 -3.10 -2.89
N ALA A 20 8.32 -2.37 -3.96
CA ALA A 20 8.93 -1.08 -4.26
C ALA A 20 8.70 -0.05 -3.13
N PHE A 21 7.50 -0.02 -2.55
CA PHE A 21 7.18 0.83 -1.40
C PHE A 21 8.05 0.50 -0.18
N ILE A 22 8.21 -0.78 0.16
CA ILE A 22 9.08 -1.22 1.27
C ILE A 22 10.53 -0.81 1.03
N ILE A 23 11.04 -1.00 -0.19
CA ILE A 23 12.40 -0.56 -0.55
C ILE A 23 12.54 0.96 -0.36
N GLY A 24 11.57 1.74 -0.83
CA GLY A 24 11.51 3.19 -0.61
C GLY A 24 11.52 3.56 0.88
N MET A 25 10.70 2.88 1.69
CA MET A 25 10.66 3.05 3.15
C MET A 25 12.03 2.77 3.79
N LEU A 26 12.71 1.69 3.39
CA LEU A 26 14.05 1.37 3.89
C LEU A 26 15.07 2.45 3.53
N ILE A 27 15.01 2.99 2.31
CA ILE A 27 15.92 4.06 1.85
C ILE A 27 15.70 5.34 2.68
N ILE A 28 14.45 5.80 2.85
CA ILE A 28 14.19 7.06 3.59
C ILE A 28 14.54 6.93 5.08
N ILE A 29 14.41 5.74 5.66
CA ILE A 29 14.83 5.48 7.05
C ILE A 29 16.36 5.47 7.15
N ARG A 30 17.05 4.72 6.27
CA ARG A 30 18.52 4.60 6.30
C ARG A 30 19.25 5.89 5.96
N SER A 31 18.69 6.71 5.07
CA SER A 31 19.21 8.03 4.73
C SER A 31 18.97 9.08 5.80
N ASN A 32 18.31 8.73 6.93
CA ASN A 32 17.86 9.66 7.96
C ASN A 32 16.87 10.74 7.47
N ALA A 33 16.27 10.59 6.28
CA ALA A 33 15.16 11.45 5.86
C ALA A 33 13.93 11.24 6.77
N LEU A 34 13.69 10.00 7.21
CA LEU A 34 12.63 9.63 8.14
C LEU A 34 13.20 8.96 9.40
N ARG A 35 13.71 9.81 10.31
CA ARG A 35 14.34 9.41 11.57
C ARG A 35 13.35 8.81 12.59
N LEU A 36 13.51 7.54 12.92
CA LEU A 36 12.63 6.81 13.86
C LEU A 36 12.74 7.29 15.33
N THR A 37 13.74 8.10 15.67
CA THR A 37 13.93 8.65 17.01
C THR A 37 13.02 9.85 17.32
N PHE A 38 12.43 10.48 16.29
CA PHE A 38 11.56 11.64 16.47
C PHE A 38 10.08 11.25 16.38
N GLN A 39 9.30 11.60 17.39
CA GLN A 39 7.86 11.32 17.46
C GLN A 39 7.08 11.84 16.23
N LYS A 40 7.45 13.03 15.73
CA LYS A 40 6.84 13.60 14.51
C LYS A 40 7.08 12.72 13.28
N HIS A 41 8.25 12.10 13.16
CA HIS A 41 8.60 11.25 12.02
C HIS A 41 7.98 9.85 12.16
N LEU A 42 7.84 9.34 13.39
CA LEU A 42 7.08 8.11 13.65
C LEU A 42 5.62 8.24 13.21
N LYS A 43 5.00 9.41 13.40
CA LYS A 43 3.66 9.69 12.84
C LYS A 43 3.64 9.53 11.32
N TRP A 44 4.67 10.01 10.62
CA TRP A 44 4.78 9.87 9.17
C TRP A 44 5.02 8.43 8.71
N VAL A 45 5.82 7.64 9.43
CA VAL A 45 5.92 6.19 9.19
C VAL A 45 4.54 5.54 9.26
N GLY A 46 3.79 5.85 10.32
CA GLY A 46 2.41 5.37 10.50
C GLY A 46 1.49 5.80 9.36
N VAL A 47 1.52 7.07 8.96
CA VAL A 47 0.72 7.60 7.84
C VAL A 47 1.04 6.92 6.52
N LEU A 48 2.33 6.66 6.23
CA LEU A 48 2.74 6.01 4.98
C LEU A 48 2.26 4.55 4.93
N ILE A 49 2.47 3.78 6.01
CA ILE A 49 2.02 2.39 6.09
C ILE A 49 0.49 2.32 6.06
N PHE A 50 -0.17 3.15 6.86
CA PHE A 50 -1.64 3.21 6.90
C PHE A 50 -2.20 3.61 5.54
N GLY A 51 -1.64 4.63 4.87
CA GLY A 51 -2.09 5.08 3.57
C GLY A 51 -2.01 3.97 2.52
N PHE A 52 -0.90 3.23 2.48
CA PHE A 52 -0.75 2.09 1.57
C PHE A 52 -1.80 1.00 1.83
N LEU A 53 -1.95 0.58 3.09
CA LEU A 53 -2.90 -0.48 3.48
C LEU A 53 -4.36 -0.04 3.30
N PHE A 54 -4.69 1.20 3.66
CA PHE A 54 -6.01 1.77 3.50
C PHE A 54 -6.42 1.77 2.03
N TYR A 55 -5.55 2.23 1.14
CA TYR A 55 -5.87 2.30 -0.28
C TYR A 55 -5.98 0.89 -0.90
N ALA A 56 -5.12 -0.05 -0.49
CA ALA A 56 -5.24 -1.45 -0.89
C ALA A 56 -6.57 -2.06 -0.42
N ALA A 57 -6.96 -1.83 0.84
CA ALA A 57 -8.22 -2.34 1.38
C ALA A 57 -9.45 -1.72 0.69
N LEU A 58 -9.43 -0.40 0.48
CA LEU A 58 -10.49 0.31 -0.24
C LEU A 58 -10.63 -0.22 -1.67
N HIS A 59 -9.52 -0.43 -2.37
CA HIS A 59 -9.54 -0.95 -3.74
C HIS A 59 -10.06 -2.39 -3.77
N ALA A 60 -9.61 -3.26 -2.85
CA ALA A 60 -10.15 -4.62 -2.73
C ALA A 60 -11.65 -4.62 -2.44
N PHE A 61 -12.10 -3.76 -1.53
CA PHE A 61 -13.52 -3.59 -1.22
C PHE A 61 -14.33 -3.18 -2.46
N LEU A 62 -13.83 -2.23 -3.25
CA LEU A 62 -14.48 -1.81 -4.49
C LEU A 62 -14.52 -2.93 -5.54
N ILE A 63 -13.48 -3.78 -5.64
CA ILE A 63 -13.50 -4.97 -6.50
C ILE A 63 -14.62 -5.93 -6.04
N PHE A 64 -14.74 -6.18 -4.74
CA PHE A 64 -15.82 -7.01 -4.20
C PHE A 64 -17.21 -6.46 -4.53
N VAL A 65 -17.43 -5.15 -4.32
CA VAL A 65 -18.70 -4.48 -4.65
C VAL A 65 -19.00 -4.56 -6.16
N ALA A 66 -17.99 -4.36 -7.01
CA ALA A 66 -18.14 -4.41 -8.45
C ALA A 66 -18.48 -5.83 -8.96
N ILE A 67 -17.86 -6.87 -8.39
CA ILE A 67 -18.17 -8.27 -8.77
C ILE A 67 -19.58 -8.66 -8.29
N GLY A 68 -20.02 -8.21 -7.12
CA GLY A 68 -21.34 -8.53 -6.56
C GLY A 68 -22.51 -7.73 -7.16
N SER A 69 -22.22 -6.69 -7.96
CA SER A 69 -23.24 -5.88 -8.66
C SER A 69 -23.44 -6.27 -10.13
N GLN A 70 -22.80 -7.35 -10.57
CA GLN A 70 -22.99 -7.96 -11.89
C GLN A 70 -24.10 -9.01 -11.84
#